data_AF-C0ZP93-F1
#
_entry.id   AF-C0ZP93-F1
#
_cell.length_a   1.000
_cell.length_b   1.000
_cell.length_c   1.000
_cell.angle_alpha   90.00
_cell.angle_beta   90.00
_cell.angle_gamma   90.00
#
_symmetry.space_group_name_H-M   'P 1'
#
loop_
_entity.id
_entity.type
_entity.pdbx_description
1 polymer ?
#
loop_
_entity_poly.entity_id
_entity_poly.type
_entity_poly.pdbx_seq_one_letter_code
_entity_poly.pdbx_strand_id
1 'polypeptide(L)'
;MSLSIADSGIRLAVLCIVMALVATLVYRFTSLGSVRVVPGALVRGALQLAAISLILAAALAHIWSAILVLVGMFAAASFTAARRCGAGTSGAWLTIALASGIGVVLPLMLLSGVVPLEGIALVPIGGIVLGGAMTATSMAAKRGLDAVDDRYGEVEAALSLGFSQRDARWEVARTAASDALLPGVDQTRTVGLVTLPGAFVGVLLATGSAVQAGAVQILVLAGLLLAQTCSVAVALELVARGFVFRGKTVRPARVR
;
A
#
# COMPACT_ATOMS: atom_id res chain seq x y z
N MET A 1 -7.06 -40.13 0.65
CA MET A 1 -6.94 -38.73 0.17
C MET A 1 -7.03 -37.70 1.30
N SER A 2 -7.87 -37.90 2.33
CA SER A 2 -7.99 -37.05 3.53
C SER A 2 -6.74 -37.02 4.44
N LEU A 3 -6.02 -38.14 4.62
CA LEU A 3 -4.78 -38.19 5.41
C LEU A 3 -3.62 -37.38 4.78
N SER A 4 -3.53 -37.33 3.44
CA SER A 4 -2.47 -36.58 2.73
C SER A 4 -2.64 -35.06 2.84
N ILE A 5 -3.88 -34.58 2.88
CA ILE A 5 -4.19 -33.15 3.05
C ILE A 5 -3.89 -32.72 4.50
N ALA A 6 -4.20 -33.57 5.50
CA ALA A 6 -3.90 -33.31 6.90
C ALA A 6 -2.38 -33.31 7.19
N ASP A 7 -1.64 -34.28 6.63
CA ASP A 7 -0.17 -34.31 6.73
C ASP A 7 0.48 -33.10 6.03
N SER A 8 -0.06 -32.69 4.87
CA SER A 8 0.40 -31.49 4.17
C SER A 8 0.12 -30.22 4.98
N GLY A 9 -1.05 -30.14 5.64
CA GLY A 9 -1.43 -29.03 6.50
C GLY A 9 -0.55 -28.90 7.75
N ILE A 10 -0.25 -30.01 8.42
CA ILE A 10 0.64 -30.01 9.60
C ILE A 10 2.07 -29.64 9.20
N ARG A 11 2.60 -30.22 8.10
CA ARG A 11 3.94 -29.87 7.60
C ARG A 11 4.04 -28.40 7.21
N LEU A 12 3.02 -27.86 6.54
CA LEU A 12 2.93 -26.44 6.19
C LEU A 12 2.92 -25.56 7.46
N ALA A 13 2.09 -25.90 8.44
CA ALA A 13 1.98 -25.15 9.69
C ALA A 13 3.31 -25.15 10.46
N VAL A 14 3.95 -26.30 10.60
CA VAL A 14 5.27 -26.43 11.25
C VAL A 14 6.30 -25.59 10.51
N LEU A 15 6.35 -25.66 9.17
CA LEU A 15 7.30 -24.88 8.38
C LEU A 15 7.09 -23.37 8.56
N CYS A 16 5.84 -22.89 8.50
CA CYS A 16 5.50 -21.49 8.74
C CYS A 16 5.92 -21.03 10.14
N ILE A 17 5.71 -21.86 11.17
CA ILE A 17 6.11 -21.56 12.55
C ILE A 17 7.63 -21.49 12.67
N VAL A 18 8.36 -22.44 12.08
CA VAL A 18 9.84 -22.43 12.09
C VAL A 18 10.37 -21.18 11.40
N MET A 19 9.86 -20.83 10.22
CA MET A 19 10.25 -19.60 9.52
C MET A 19 9.96 -18.34 10.36
N ALA A 20 8.80 -18.29 11.01
CA ALA A 20 8.43 -17.19 11.91
C ALA A 20 9.38 -17.07 13.10
N LEU A 21 9.74 -18.20 13.73
CA LEU A 21 10.66 -18.27 14.86
C LEU A 21 12.07 -17.82 14.46
N VAL A 22 12.58 -18.31 13.33
CA VAL A 22 13.89 -17.90 12.80
C VAL A 22 13.91 -16.40 12.53
N ALA A 23 12.90 -15.86 11.84
CA ALA A 23 12.79 -14.43 11.57
C ALA A 23 12.72 -13.59 12.87
N THR A 24 11.99 -14.09 13.86
CA THR A 24 11.87 -13.47 15.19
C THR A 24 13.21 -13.45 15.93
N LEU A 25 13.95 -14.56 15.87
CA LEU A 25 15.26 -14.69 16.48
C LEU A 25 16.29 -13.76 15.83
N VAL A 26 16.28 -13.66 14.50
CA VAL A 26 17.11 -12.70 13.75
C VAL A 26 16.76 -11.27 14.18
N TYR A 27 15.47 -10.90 14.22
CA TYR A 27 15.02 -9.57 14.68
C TYR A 27 15.53 -9.22 16.08
N ARG A 28 15.56 -10.22 16.97
CA ARG A 28 16.07 -10.07 18.34
C ARG A 28 17.59 -9.87 18.34
N PHE A 29 18.34 -10.65 17.57
CA PHE A 29 19.80 -10.56 17.54
C PHE A 29 20.31 -9.30 16.86
N THR A 30 19.62 -8.79 15.85
CA THR A 30 20.00 -7.58 15.11
C THR A 30 19.39 -6.29 15.70
N SER A 31 18.62 -6.39 16.78
CA SER A 31 17.96 -5.24 17.44
C SER A 31 17.12 -4.36 16.51
N LEU A 32 16.51 -4.94 15.47
CA LEU A 32 15.72 -4.22 14.44
C LEU A 32 14.35 -3.71 14.95
N GLY A 33 13.99 -3.99 16.20
CA GLY A 33 12.77 -3.52 16.83
C GLY A 33 12.15 -4.56 17.75
N SER A 34 10.83 -4.51 17.91
CA SER A 34 10.12 -5.44 18.79
C SER A 34 10.07 -6.85 18.20
N VAL A 35 10.48 -7.83 19.01
CA VAL A 35 10.45 -9.28 18.72
C VAL A 35 9.03 -9.76 18.37
N ARG A 36 7.98 -9.04 18.77
CA ARG A 36 6.59 -9.40 18.49
C ARG A 36 6.09 -8.97 17.11
N VAL A 37 6.87 -8.19 16.35
CA VAL A 37 6.43 -7.63 15.05
C VAL A 37 6.12 -8.73 14.04
N VAL A 38 7.06 -9.67 13.84
CA VAL A 38 6.91 -10.77 12.87
C VAL A 38 5.77 -11.72 13.23
N PRO A 39 5.72 -12.33 14.43
CA PRO A 39 4.64 -13.27 14.77
C PRO A 39 3.28 -12.57 14.86
N GLY A 40 3.23 -11.31 15.34
CA GLY A 40 1.99 -10.54 15.36
C GLY A 40 1.46 -10.24 13.95
N ALA A 41 2.34 -9.93 12.99
CA ALA A 41 1.96 -9.74 11.59
C ALA A 41 1.45 -11.03 10.96
N LEU A 42 2.10 -12.17 11.22
CA LEU A 42 1.69 -13.47 10.70
C LEU A 42 0.33 -13.91 11.24
N VAL A 43 0.11 -13.83 12.55
CA VAL A 43 -1.18 -14.19 13.17
C VAL A 43 -2.29 -13.30 12.63
N ARG A 44 -2.07 -11.98 12.57
CA ARG A 44 -3.06 -11.04 12.02
C ARG A 44 -3.34 -11.33 10.55
N GLY A 45 -2.30 -11.58 9.74
CA GLY A 45 -2.43 -11.90 8.32
C GLY A 45 -3.21 -13.19 8.10
N ALA A 46 -2.90 -14.25 8.86
CA ALA A 46 -3.60 -15.53 8.79
C ALA A 46 -5.09 -15.38 9.15
N LEU A 47 -5.41 -14.66 10.24
CA LEU A 47 -6.79 -14.40 10.65
C LEU A 47 -7.54 -13.55 9.61
N GLN A 48 -6.90 -12.51 9.06
CA GLN A 48 -7.49 -11.67 8.02
C GLN A 48 -7.76 -12.47 6.75
N LEU A 49 -6.82 -13.32 6.32
CA LEU A 49 -6.98 -14.13 5.12
C LEU A 49 -8.07 -15.19 5.31
N ALA A 50 -8.13 -15.84 6.47
CA ALA A 50 -9.20 -16.78 6.81
C ALA A 50 -10.58 -16.10 6.76
N ALA A 51 -10.71 -14.93 7.40
CA ALA A 51 -11.95 -14.16 7.37
C ALA A 51 -12.34 -13.75 5.93
N ILE A 52 -11.39 -13.21 5.16
CA ILE A 52 -11.60 -12.82 3.75
C ILE A 52 -11.98 -14.03 2.90
N SER A 53 -11.36 -15.19 3.11
CA SER A 53 -11.71 -16.42 2.36
C SER A 53 -13.15 -16.86 2.60
N LEU A 54 -13.64 -16.75 3.84
CA LEU A 54 -15.04 -17.05 4.19
C LEU A 54 -16.00 -16.02 3.57
N ILE A 55 -15.62 -14.74 3.61
CA ILE A 55 -16.40 -13.66 2.98
C ILE A 55 -16.48 -13.91 1.47
N LEU A 56 -15.36 -14.13 0.78
CA LEU A 56 -15.32 -14.37 -0.66
C LEU A 56 -16.14 -15.59 -1.08
N ALA A 57 -16.10 -16.68 -0.29
CA ALA A 57 -16.91 -17.87 -0.54
C ALA A 57 -18.43 -17.58 -0.53
N ALA A 58 -18.87 -16.60 0.26
CA ALA A 58 -20.27 -16.18 0.33
C ALA A 58 -20.61 -14.95 -0.57
N ALA A 59 -19.63 -14.10 -0.85
CA ALA A 59 -19.81 -12.75 -1.39
C ALA A 59 -19.64 -12.65 -2.92
N LEU A 60 -19.02 -13.62 -3.59
CA LEU A 60 -18.75 -13.49 -5.03
C LEU A 60 -19.97 -13.73 -5.94
N ALA A 61 -21.12 -14.10 -5.39
CA ALA A 61 -22.34 -14.34 -6.17
C ALA A 61 -22.99 -13.06 -6.73
N HIS A 62 -22.74 -11.89 -6.13
CA HIS A 62 -23.39 -10.64 -6.51
C HIS A 62 -22.39 -9.45 -6.59
N ILE A 63 -22.69 -8.48 -7.46
CA ILE A 63 -21.84 -7.29 -7.64
C ILE A 63 -21.86 -6.37 -6.40
N TRP A 64 -22.99 -6.31 -5.69
CA TRP A 64 -23.14 -5.48 -4.49
C TRP A 64 -22.20 -5.89 -3.36
N SER A 65 -22.01 -7.20 -3.18
CA SER A 65 -21.11 -7.74 -2.18
C SER A 65 -19.64 -7.51 -2.55
N ALA A 66 -19.28 -7.51 -3.84
CA ALA A 66 -17.96 -7.09 -4.30
C ALA A 66 -17.66 -5.62 -3.98
N ILE A 67 -18.63 -4.73 -4.19
CA ILE A 67 -18.52 -3.30 -3.83
C ILE A 67 -18.35 -3.15 -2.32
N LEU A 68 -19.15 -3.86 -1.52
CA LEU A 68 -19.04 -3.82 -0.06
C LEU A 68 -17.65 -4.24 0.43
N VAL A 69 -17.09 -5.31 -0.16
CA VAL A 69 -15.73 -5.77 0.15
C VAL A 69 -14.70 -4.70 -0.22
N LEU A 70 -14.80 -4.08 -1.40
CA LEU A 70 -13.88 -3.01 -1.81
C LEU A 70 -13.96 -1.78 -0.89
N VAL A 71 -15.15 -1.40 -0.44
CA VAL A 71 -15.32 -0.32 0.56
C VAL A 71 -14.64 -0.69 1.87
N GLY A 72 -14.82 -1.92 2.36
CA GLY A 72 -14.12 -2.42 3.55
C GLY A 72 -12.60 -2.41 3.39
N MET A 73 -12.10 -2.83 2.23
CA MET A 73 -10.67 -2.78 1.90
C MET A 73 -10.15 -1.34 1.84
N PHE A 74 -10.90 -0.41 1.25
CA PHE A 74 -10.55 1.00 1.20
C PHE A 74 -10.48 1.61 2.60
N ALA A 75 -11.44 1.31 3.47
CA ALA A 75 -11.42 1.77 4.86
C ALA A 75 -10.21 1.21 5.64
N ALA A 76 -9.94 -0.09 5.52
CA ALA A 76 -8.79 -0.73 6.14
C ALA A 76 -7.46 -0.18 5.62
N ALA A 77 -7.37 0.07 4.32
CA ALA A 77 -6.21 0.66 3.67
C ALA A 77 -5.97 2.10 4.14
N SER A 78 -7.03 2.92 4.20
CA SER A 78 -6.97 4.32 4.67
C SER A 78 -6.51 4.39 6.13
N PHE A 79 -7.11 3.57 7.00
CA PHE A 79 -6.71 3.46 8.40
C PHE A 79 -5.25 3.02 8.56
N THR A 80 -4.83 2.03 7.77
CA THR A 80 -3.46 1.52 7.80
C THR A 80 -2.47 2.57 7.32
N ALA A 81 -2.78 3.30 6.25
CA ALA A 81 -1.94 4.38 5.74
C ALA A 81 -1.79 5.52 6.77
N ALA A 82 -2.89 5.96 7.35
CA ALA A 82 -2.93 6.98 8.40
C ALA A 82 -2.09 6.58 9.63
N ARG A 83 -2.16 5.31 10.04
CA ARG A 83 -1.37 4.82 11.16
C ARG A 83 0.12 4.69 10.83
N ARG A 84 0.46 4.24 9.62
CA ARG A 84 1.85 3.97 9.19
C ARG A 84 2.66 5.24 8.94
N CYS A 85 2.03 6.37 8.59
CA CYS A 85 2.76 7.62 8.34
C CYS A 85 3.30 8.29 9.62
N GLY A 86 2.74 7.95 10.79
CA GLY A 86 3.18 8.50 12.08
C GLY A 86 2.68 9.93 12.36
N ALA A 87 1.68 10.42 11.63
CA ALA A 87 1.15 11.79 11.74
C ALA A 87 0.01 11.94 12.78
N GLY A 88 -0.29 10.91 13.57
CA GLY A 88 -1.40 10.93 14.52
C GLY A 88 -2.75 11.08 13.81
N THR A 89 -3.64 11.92 14.36
CA THR A 89 -4.99 12.13 13.80
C THR A 89 -4.98 12.84 12.45
N SER A 90 -3.96 13.65 12.16
CA SER A 90 -3.81 14.33 10.86
C SER A 90 -3.59 13.34 9.71
N GLY A 91 -3.12 12.12 10.01
CA GLY A 91 -2.96 11.04 9.03
C GLY A 91 -4.26 10.63 8.34
N ALA A 92 -5.44 10.94 8.91
CA ALA A 92 -6.73 10.68 8.28
C ALA A 92 -6.90 11.37 6.92
N TRP A 93 -6.23 12.52 6.70
CA TRP A 93 -6.23 13.22 5.42
C TRP A 93 -5.63 12.39 4.26
N LEU A 94 -4.79 11.39 4.56
CA LEU A 94 -4.26 10.47 3.55
C LEU A 94 -5.34 9.63 2.87
N THR A 95 -6.56 9.57 3.42
CA THR A 95 -7.72 8.99 2.75
C THR A 95 -7.97 9.67 1.39
N ILE A 96 -7.78 10.98 1.29
CA ILE A 96 -7.93 11.73 0.02
C ILE A 96 -6.84 11.33 -0.97
N ALA A 97 -5.60 11.17 -0.50
CA ALA A 97 -4.51 10.70 -1.32
C ALA A 97 -4.78 9.29 -1.86
N LEU A 98 -5.24 8.37 -1.01
CA LEU A 98 -5.62 7.03 -1.45
C LEU A 98 -6.80 7.05 -2.43
N ALA A 99 -7.82 7.86 -2.14
CA ALA A 99 -8.98 8.07 -3.00
C ALA A 99 -8.59 8.57 -4.39
N SER A 100 -7.60 9.46 -4.49
CA SER A 100 -7.14 9.99 -5.78
C SER A 100 -6.56 8.91 -6.69
N GLY A 101 -5.77 7.97 -6.14
CA GLY A 101 -5.19 6.89 -6.93
C GLY A 101 -6.24 5.90 -7.42
N ILE A 102 -7.06 5.40 -6.49
CA ILE A 102 -8.11 4.43 -6.85
C ILE A 102 -9.21 5.05 -7.71
N GLY A 103 -9.55 6.32 -7.46
CA GLY A 103 -10.56 7.07 -8.17
C GLY A 103 -10.18 7.44 -9.60
N VAL A 104 -8.89 7.38 -9.95
CA VAL A 104 -8.46 7.48 -11.35
C VAL A 104 -8.42 6.11 -12.01
N VAL A 105 -7.84 5.11 -11.33
CA VAL A 105 -7.56 3.80 -11.95
C VAL A 105 -8.80 2.95 -12.15
N LEU A 106 -9.67 2.83 -11.15
CA LEU A 106 -10.86 1.98 -11.29
C LEU A 106 -11.79 2.47 -12.40
N PRO A 107 -12.15 3.77 -12.50
CA PRO A 107 -12.97 4.24 -13.60
C PRO A 107 -12.34 4.00 -14.97
N LEU A 108 -11.02 4.22 -15.13
CA LEU A 108 -10.34 3.92 -16.39
C LEU A 108 -10.43 2.44 -16.76
N MET A 109 -10.20 1.54 -15.79
CA MET A 109 -10.31 0.09 -16.02
C MET A 109 -11.74 -0.32 -16.39
N LEU A 110 -12.75 0.21 -15.70
CA LEU A 110 -14.15 -0.12 -15.93
C LEU A 110 -14.67 0.44 -17.27
N LEU A 111 -14.36 1.70 -17.56
CA LEU A 111 -14.80 2.37 -18.80
C LEU A 111 -14.12 1.80 -20.04
N SER A 112 -12.91 1.25 -19.90
CA SER A 112 -12.21 0.61 -21.02
C SER A 112 -12.89 -0.68 -21.51
N GLY A 113 -13.79 -1.28 -20.71
CA GLY A 113 -14.41 -2.57 -21.00
C GLY A 113 -13.45 -3.77 -20.94
N VAL A 114 -12.18 -3.56 -20.59
CA VAL A 114 -11.16 -4.62 -20.53
C VAL A 114 -11.35 -5.50 -19.29
N VAL A 115 -11.83 -4.92 -18.18
CA VAL A 115 -12.10 -5.66 -16.93
C VAL A 115 -13.60 -5.96 -16.85
N PRO A 116 -14.00 -7.24 -16.78
CA PRO A 116 -15.41 -7.59 -16.62
C PRO A 116 -15.94 -7.05 -15.29
N LEU A 117 -17.18 -6.55 -15.30
CA LEU A 117 -17.90 -6.04 -14.13
C LEU A 117 -18.41 -7.19 -13.22
N GLU A 118 -17.52 -8.13 -12.92
CA GLU A 118 -17.79 -9.28 -12.08
C GLU A 118 -16.97 -9.19 -10.80
N GLY A 119 -17.58 -9.55 -9.67
CA GLY A 119 -16.94 -9.46 -8.36
C GLY A 119 -15.62 -10.24 -8.28
N ILE A 120 -15.53 -11.36 -9.01
CA ILE A 120 -14.36 -12.24 -9.01
C ILE A 120 -13.13 -11.63 -9.68
N ALA A 121 -13.32 -10.67 -10.60
CA ALA A 121 -12.23 -9.91 -11.21
C ALA A 121 -12.01 -8.57 -10.49
N LEU A 122 -13.09 -7.89 -10.12
CA LEU A 122 -13.02 -6.54 -9.56
C LEU A 122 -12.39 -6.50 -8.17
N VAL A 123 -12.71 -7.46 -7.29
CA VAL A 123 -12.19 -7.48 -5.92
C VAL A 123 -10.67 -7.74 -5.90
N PRO A 124 -10.10 -8.74 -6.61
CA PRO A 124 -8.66 -8.93 -6.64
C PRO A 124 -7.90 -7.76 -7.26
N ILE A 125 -8.36 -7.23 -8.41
CA ILE A 125 -7.69 -6.12 -9.08
C ILE A 125 -7.74 -4.86 -8.21
N GLY A 126 -8.93 -4.51 -7.71
CA GLY A 126 -9.10 -3.37 -6.80
C GLY A 126 -8.27 -3.53 -5.52
N GLY A 127 -8.19 -4.75 -4.98
CA GLY A 127 -7.37 -5.07 -3.82
C GLY A 127 -5.87 -4.88 -4.04
N ILE A 128 -5.35 -5.32 -5.19
CA ILE A 128 -3.95 -5.12 -5.58
C ILE A 128 -3.64 -3.62 -5.72
N VAL A 129 -4.49 -2.88 -6.44
CA VAL A 129 -4.32 -1.44 -6.65
C VAL A 129 -4.40 -0.67 -5.32
N LEU A 130 -5.38 -0.99 -4.46
CA LEU A 130 -5.53 -0.38 -3.13
C LEU A 130 -4.32 -0.66 -2.24
N GLY A 131 -3.84 -1.91 -2.20
CA GLY A 131 -2.69 -2.29 -1.38
C GLY A 131 -1.40 -1.58 -1.82
N GLY A 132 -1.20 -1.47 -3.14
CA GLY A 132 -0.09 -0.72 -3.74
C GLY A 132 -0.14 0.77 -3.43
N ALA A 133 -1.29 1.40 -3.66
CA ALA A 133 -1.52 2.81 -3.39
C ALA A 133 -1.40 3.14 -1.89
N MET A 134 -1.94 2.29 -1.00
CA MET A 134 -1.79 2.42 0.46
C MET A 134 -0.32 2.44 0.87
N THR A 135 0.46 1.49 0.34
CA THR A 135 1.88 1.37 0.69
C THR A 135 2.64 2.60 0.23
N ALA A 136 2.48 3.02 -1.03
CA ALA A 136 3.12 4.22 -1.57
C ALA A 136 2.70 5.50 -0.82
N THR A 137 1.40 5.69 -0.56
CA THR A 137 0.86 6.84 0.20
C THR A 137 1.49 6.93 1.58
N SER A 138 1.48 5.81 2.33
CA SER A 138 1.99 5.79 3.70
C SER A 138 3.48 6.06 3.78
N MET A 139 4.27 5.56 2.82
CA MET A 139 5.70 5.80 2.75
C MET A 139 6.01 7.22 2.29
N ALA A 140 5.31 7.75 1.27
CA ALA A 140 5.51 9.11 0.79
C ALA A 140 5.22 10.13 1.87
N ALA A 141 4.09 9.99 2.57
CA ALA A 141 3.76 10.86 3.69
C ALA A 141 4.79 10.75 4.82
N LYS A 142 5.20 9.53 5.20
CA LYS A 142 6.20 9.32 6.23
C LYS A 142 7.53 10.00 5.88
N ARG A 143 8.08 9.70 4.70
CA ARG A 143 9.37 10.22 4.24
C ARG A 143 9.34 11.72 4.00
N GLY A 144 8.23 12.26 3.49
CA GLY A 144 8.04 13.69 3.35
C GLY A 144 8.00 14.41 4.70
N LEU A 145 7.32 13.84 5.70
CA LEU A 145 7.32 14.37 7.07
C LEU A 145 8.72 14.28 7.70
N ASP A 146 9.39 13.13 7.58
CA ASP A 146 10.76 12.95 8.07
C ASP A 146 11.70 13.99 7.46
N ALA A 147 11.62 14.23 6.14
CA ALA A 147 12.44 15.23 5.46
C ALA A 147 12.18 16.66 5.95
N VAL A 148 10.91 17.04 6.17
CA VAL A 148 10.56 18.37 6.69
C VAL A 148 11.00 18.55 8.14
N ASP A 149 10.87 17.50 8.97
CA ASP A 149 11.28 17.52 10.37
C ASP A 149 12.82 17.59 10.50
N ASP A 150 13.55 16.76 9.74
CA ASP A 150 15.01 16.65 9.81
C ASP A 150 15.74 17.82 9.15
N ARG A 151 15.18 18.38 8.07
CA ARG A 151 15.77 19.49 7.27
C ARG A 151 14.98 20.78 7.43
N TYR A 152 14.40 21.02 8.61
CA TYR A 152 13.57 22.20 8.86
C TYR A 152 14.29 23.53 8.57
N GLY A 153 15.60 23.61 8.82
CA GLY A 153 16.40 24.79 8.51
C GLY A 153 16.40 25.16 7.01
N GLU A 154 16.27 24.19 6.11
CA GLU A 154 16.14 24.46 4.67
C GLU A 154 14.77 25.02 4.32
N VAL A 155 13.72 24.62 5.05
CA VAL A 155 12.38 25.21 4.93
C VAL A 155 12.42 26.68 5.37
N GLU A 156 13.07 26.99 6.50
CA GLU A 156 13.24 28.37 6.96
C GLU A 156 14.06 29.23 5.98
N ALA A 157 15.11 28.66 5.38
CA ALA A 157 15.89 29.34 4.35
C ALA A 157 15.03 29.68 3.13
N ALA A 158 14.24 28.73 2.62
CA ALA A 158 13.33 28.98 1.50
C ALA A 158 12.26 30.04 1.84
N LEU A 159 11.70 30.02 3.05
CA LEU A 159 10.78 31.06 3.52
C LEU A 159 11.45 32.45 3.58
N SER A 160 12.71 32.52 4.01
CA SER A 160 13.49 33.77 4.04
C SER A 160 13.75 34.33 2.64
N LEU A 161 13.78 33.46 1.62
CA LEU A 161 13.86 33.82 0.21
C LEU A 161 12.50 34.22 -0.40
N GLY A 162 11.42 34.23 0.39
CA GLY A 162 10.08 34.63 -0.05
C GLY A 162 9.20 33.50 -0.60
N PHE A 163 9.60 32.23 -0.46
CA PHE A 163 8.76 31.10 -0.86
C PHE A 163 7.52 31.01 0.04
N SER A 164 6.42 30.48 -0.52
CA SER A 164 5.24 30.14 0.29
C SER A 164 5.54 28.94 1.21
N GLN A 165 4.81 28.81 2.32
CA GLN A 165 4.93 27.64 3.22
C GLN A 165 4.78 26.30 2.48
N ARG A 166 3.87 26.25 1.51
CA ARG A 166 3.66 25.07 0.67
C ARG A 166 4.90 24.78 -0.17
N ASP A 167 5.40 25.76 -0.90
CA ASP A 167 6.51 25.57 -1.84
C ASP A 167 7.83 25.28 -1.13
N ALA A 168 8.09 25.94 0.00
CA ALA A 168 9.25 25.67 0.83
C ALA A 168 9.27 24.21 1.34
N ARG A 169 8.14 23.72 1.86
CA ARG A 169 8.03 22.32 2.30
C ARG A 169 8.05 21.33 1.15
N TRP A 170 7.43 21.69 0.02
CA TRP A 170 7.43 20.86 -1.18
C TRP A 170 8.85 20.60 -1.67
N GLU A 171 9.68 21.63 -1.75
CA GLU A 171 11.07 21.52 -2.23
C GLU A 171 11.90 20.56 -1.37
N VAL A 172 11.74 20.63 -0.04
CA VAL A 172 12.45 19.75 0.90
C VAL A 172 11.90 18.32 0.87
N ALA A 173 10.57 18.15 0.80
CA ALA A 173 9.92 16.85 0.94
C ALA A 173 9.85 16.04 -0.36
N ARG A 174 9.86 16.69 -1.54
CA ARG A 174 9.54 16.07 -2.84
C ARG A 174 10.40 14.85 -3.13
N THR A 175 11.72 14.98 -3.02
CA THR A 175 12.65 13.89 -3.34
C THR A 175 12.40 12.68 -2.44
N ALA A 176 12.37 12.89 -1.12
CA ALA A 176 12.14 11.82 -0.16
C ALA A 176 10.77 11.14 -0.32
N ALA A 177 9.72 11.92 -0.62
CA ALA A 177 8.38 11.38 -0.87
C ALA A 177 8.33 10.56 -2.17
N SER A 178 9.02 11.01 -3.23
CA SER A 178 9.03 10.34 -4.54
C SER A 178 9.68 8.95 -4.51
N ASP A 179 10.62 8.71 -3.59
CA ASP A 179 11.23 7.40 -3.40
C ASP A 179 10.21 6.31 -3.02
N ALA A 180 9.01 6.69 -2.58
CA ALA A 180 7.93 5.74 -2.30
C ALA A 180 7.41 5.02 -3.56
N LEU A 181 7.72 5.55 -4.76
CA LEU A 181 7.37 4.95 -6.05
C LEU A 181 8.38 3.90 -6.51
N LEU A 182 9.62 3.93 -6.00
CA LEU A 182 10.69 3.02 -6.44
C LEU A 182 10.29 1.54 -6.41
N PRO A 183 9.67 1.00 -5.34
CA PRO A 183 9.29 -0.41 -5.31
C PRO A 183 8.32 -0.80 -6.42
N GLY A 184 7.38 0.08 -6.79
CA GLY A 184 6.42 -0.17 -7.88
C GLY A 184 7.09 -0.14 -9.25
N VAL A 185 7.99 0.82 -9.46
CA VAL A 185 8.77 0.95 -10.70
C VAL A 185 9.70 -0.26 -10.87
N ASP A 186 10.41 -0.66 -9.82
CA ASP A 186 11.35 -1.78 -9.87
C ASP A 186 10.64 -3.12 -10.03
N GLN A 187 9.48 -3.31 -9.39
CA GLN A 187 8.61 -4.45 -9.64
C GLN A 187 8.21 -4.51 -11.12
N THR A 188 7.83 -3.38 -11.71
CA THR A 188 7.40 -3.34 -13.12
C THR A 188 8.57 -3.60 -14.08
N ARG A 189 9.77 -3.08 -13.80
CA ARG A 189 10.96 -3.32 -14.64
C ARG A 189 11.46 -4.76 -14.60
N THR A 190 11.30 -5.45 -13.47
CA THR A 190 11.85 -6.79 -13.24
C THR A 190 10.82 -7.91 -13.37
N VAL A 191 9.57 -7.56 -13.71
CA VAL A 191 8.50 -8.55 -13.90
C VAL A 191 8.87 -9.53 -15.00
N GLY A 192 8.68 -10.82 -14.74
CA GLY A 192 9.02 -11.90 -15.66
C GLY A 192 10.51 -12.25 -15.72
N LEU A 193 11.40 -11.41 -15.21
CA LEU A 193 12.85 -11.70 -15.11
C LEU A 193 13.22 -12.28 -13.75
N VAL A 194 12.80 -11.62 -12.67
CA VAL A 194 13.17 -12.00 -11.29
C VAL A 194 11.95 -12.41 -10.48
N THR A 195 10.76 -11.91 -10.85
CA THR A 195 9.52 -12.21 -10.14
C THR A 195 8.41 -12.57 -11.09
N LEU A 196 7.63 -13.60 -10.74
CA LEU A 196 6.37 -13.93 -11.37
C LEU A 196 5.24 -13.49 -10.42
N PRO A 197 4.49 -12.43 -10.77
CA PRO A 197 3.41 -11.95 -9.92
C PRO A 197 2.34 -13.02 -9.70
N GLY A 198 1.77 -13.07 -8.50
CA GLY A 198 0.73 -14.04 -8.16
C GLY A 198 -0.53 -13.90 -9.05
N ALA A 199 -0.87 -12.69 -9.48
CA ALA A 199 -2.00 -12.47 -10.38
C ALA A 199 -1.77 -13.06 -11.78
N PHE A 200 -0.55 -12.93 -12.33
CA PHE A 200 -0.15 -13.60 -13.56
C PHE A 200 -0.31 -15.12 -13.44
N VAL A 201 0.25 -15.71 -12.37
CA VAL A 201 0.15 -17.17 -12.15
C VAL A 201 -1.31 -17.59 -11.97
N GLY A 202 -2.12 -16.81 -11.24
CA GLY A 202 -3.54 -17.07 -11.04
C GLY A 202 -4.32 -17.11 -12.35
N VAL A 203 -4.14 -16.10 -13.23
CA VAL A 203 -4.79 -16.07 -14.55
C VAL A 203 -4.27 -17.20 -15.44
N LEU A 204 -2.96 -17.45 -15.43
CA LEU A 204 -2.35 -18.53 -16.20
C LEU A 204 -2.94 -19.89 -15.82
N LEU A 205 -3.09 -20.18 -14.53
CA LEU A 205 -3.68 -21.44 -14.06
C LEU A 205 -5.18 -21.52 -14.33
N ALA A 206 -5.89 -20.39 -14.29
CA ALA A 206 -7.33 -20.35 -14.54
C ALA A 206 -7.69 -20.48 -16.03
N THR A 207 -6.91 -19.87 -16.93
CA THR A 207 -7.23 -19.82 -18.37
C THR A 207 -6.34 -20.71 -19.24
N GLY A 208 -5.20 -21.16 -18.73
CA GLY A 208 -4.18 -21.89 -19.49
C GLY A 208 -3.40 -21.04 -20.49
N SER A 209 -3.67 -19.73 -20.59
CA SER A 209 -3.07 -18.84 -21.59
C SER A 209 -2.07 -17.88 -20.97
N ALA A 210 -0.77 -18.09 -21.26
CA ALA A 210 0.30 -17.20 -20.84
C ALA A 210 0.20 -15.79 -21.45
N VAL A 211 -0.28 -15.70 -22.70
CA VAL A 211 -0.48 -14.41 -23.38
C VAL A 211 -1.57 -13.59 -22.67
N GLN A 212 -2.68 -14.23 -22.31
CA GLN A 212 -3.77 -13.56 -21.59
C GLN A 212 -3.34 -13.15 -20.18
N ALA A 213 -2.65 -14.04 -19.46
CA ALA A 213 -2.09 -13.74 -18.15
C ALA A 213 -1.11 -12.56 -18.21
N GLY A 214 -0.26 -12.51 -19.23
CA GLY A 214 0.67 -11.40 -19.48
C GLY A 214 -0.06 -10.09 -19.71
N ALA A 215 -1.08 -10.09 -20.57
CA ALA A 215 -1.87 -8.88 -20.85
C ALA A 215 -2.56 -8.31 -19.60
N VAL A 216 -3.22 -9.17 -18.81
CA VAL A 216 -3.86 -8.75 -17.55
C VAL A 216 -2.81 -8.24 -16.56
N GLN A 217 -1.65 -8.90 -16.46
CA GLN A 217 -0.59 -8.46 -15.55
C GLN A 217 -0.03 -7.08 -15.93
N ILE A 218 0.18 -6.81 -17.23
CA ILE A 218 0.62 -5.48 -17.69
C ILE A 218 -0.41 -4.41 -17.38
N LEU A 219 -1.71 -4.70 -17.59
CA LEU A 219 -2.80 -3.80 -17.23
C LEU A 219 -2.77 -3.48 -15.72
N VAL A 220 -2.62 -4.51 -14.88
CA VAL A 220 -2.55 -4.35 -13.42
C VAL A 220 -1.33 -3.51 -13.02
N LEU A 221 -0.14 -3.76 -13.57
CA LEU A 221 1.07 -3.00 -13.25
C LEU A 221 0.96 -1.54 -13.68
N ALA A 222 0.42 -1.28 -14.88
CA ALA A 222 0.19 0.09 -15.35
C ALA A 222 -0.79 0.83 -14.43
N GLY A 223 -1.88 0.17 -14.04
CA GLY A 223 -2.83 0.69 -13.05
C GLY A 223 -2.20 0.94 -11.68
N LEU A 224 -1.32 0.04 -11.22
CA LEU A 224 -0.59 0.18 -9.95
C LEU A 224 0.29 1.43 -9.97
N LEU A 225 1.08 1.63 -11.03
CA LEU A 225 1.94 2.81 -11.19
C LEU A 225 1.12 4.11 -11.24
N LEU A 226 -0.01 4.11 -11.95
CA LEU A 226 -0.89 5.26 -12.03
C LEU A 226 -1.48 5.60 -10.65
N ALA A 227 -2.07 4.60 -9.96
CA ALA A 227 -2.64 4.80 -8.63
C ALA A 227 -1.59 5.31 -7.64
N GLN A 228 -0.40 4.69 -7.61
CA GLN A 228 0.69 5.09 -6.73
C GLN A 228 1.15 6.51 -7.01
N THR A 229 1.33 6.88 -8.28
CA THR A 229 1.78 8.22 -8.67
C THR A 229 0.78 9.30 -8.25
N CYS A 230 -0.51 9.10 -8.56
CA CYS A 230 -1.58 10.00 -8.12
C CYS A 230 -1.62 10.14 -6.59
N SER A 231 -1.61 9.00 -5.89
CA SER A 231 -1.67 9.00 -4.43
C SER A 231 -0.45 9.66 -3.79
N VAL A 232 0.77 9.42 -4.30
CA VAL A 232 2.00 10.05 -3.80
C VAL A 232 1.98 11.56 -4.05
N ALA A 233 1.53 12.01 -5.22
CA ALA A 233 1.43 13.42 -5.54
C ALA A 233 0.48 14.15 -4.57
N VAL A 234 -0.70 13.58 -4.32
CA VAL A 234 -1.67 14.16 -3.37
C VAL A 234 -1.18 14.06 -1.92
N ALA A 235 -0.53 12.97 -1.53
CA ALA A 235 0.06 12.84 -0.19
C ALA A 235 1.13 13.90 0.06
N LEU A 236 2.02 14.13 -0.91
CA LEU A 236 3.03 15.17 -0.84
C LEU A 236 2.40 16.56 -0.74
N GLU A 237 1.35 16.84 -1.52
CA GLU A 237 0.62 18.10 -1.45
C GLU A 237 0.00 18.33 -0.06
N LEU A 238 -0.58 17.29 0.54
CA LEU A 238 -1.17 17.36 1.89
C LEU A 238 -0.11 17.61 2.98
N VAL A 239 1.08 17.03 2.84
CA VAL A 239 2.22 17.30 3.73
C VAL A 239 2.73 18.73 3.53
N ALA A 240 2.93 19.15 2.28
CA ALA A 240 3.42 20.47 1.92
C ALA A 240 2.48 21.59 2.41
N ARG A 241 1.16 21.40 2.28
CA ARG A 241 0.17 22.35 2.83
C ARG A 241 -0.01 22.28 4.35
N GLY A 242 0.58 21.30 5.02
CA GLY A 242 0.47 21.10 6.46
C GLY A 242 -0.87 20.53 6.93
N PHE A 243 -1.66 19.91 6.05
CA PHE A 243 -2.84 19.14 6.46
C PHE A 243 -2.46 17.84 7.16
N VAL A 244 -1.37 17.21 6.72
CA VAL A 244 -0.75 16.06 7.36
C VAL A 244 0.53 16.56 8.06
N PHE A 245 0.58 16.42 9.38
CA PHE A 245 1.67 16.93 10.22
C PHE A 245 1.85 16.07 11.47
N ARG A 246 3.06 16.06 12.04
CA ARG A 246 3.30 15.46 13.35
C ARG A 246 3.08 16.51 14.43
N GLY A 247 2.32 16.16 15.47
CA GLY A 247 1.97 17.04 16.59
C GLY A 247 3.14 17.51 17.47
N LYS A 248 4.39 17.41 16.99
CA LYS A 248 5.60 17.91 17.62
C LYS A 248 6.44 18.70 16.62
N THR A 249 5.89 19.76 16.05
CA THR A 249 6.73 20.85 15.55
C THR A 249 6.66 21.97 16.59
N VAL A 250 7.83 22.24 17.16
CA VAL A 250 8.14 23.34 18.08
C VAL A 250 7.46 24.60 17.57
N ARG A 251 6.58 25.19 18.40
CA ARG A 251 6.10 26.56 18.19
C ARG A 251 7.34 27.45 18.07
N PRO A 252 7.56 28.19 16.98
CA PRO A 252 8.50 29.30 17.06
C PRO A 252 7.93 30.22 18.13
N ALA A 253 8.78 30.54 19.12
CA ALA A 253 8.49 31.61 20.06
C ALA A 253 8.06 32.82 19.23
N ARG A 254 6.87 33.37 19.52
CA ARG A 254 6.48 34.67 18.97
C ARG A 254 7.59 35.65 19.35
N VAL A 255 8.42 36.02 18.38
CA VAL A 255 9.24 37.22 18.49
C VAL A 255 8.24 38.37 18.47
N ARG A 256 8.06 38.98 19.66
CA ARG A 256 7.39 40.27 19.81
C ARG A 256 8.34 41.37 19.36
#